data_AF-A0A496ZZT9-F1
#
_entry.id   AF-A0A496ZZT9-F1
#
_cell.length_a   1.000
_cell.length_b   1.000
_cell.length_c   1.000
_cell.angle_alpha   90.00
_cell.angle_beta   90.00
_cell.angle_gamma   90.00
#
_symmetry.space_group_name_H-M   'P 1'
#
loop_
_entity.id
_entity.type
_entity.pdbx_description
1 polymer ?
#
loop_
_entity_poly.entity_id
_entity_poly.type
_entity_poly.pdbx_seq_one_letter_code
_entity_poly.pdbx_strand_id
1 'polypeptide(L)' 'MFVLTLDQIGEDDALRVGAKALRLAQLARAGLPVPPGFCVTTAAYRAFLTANGLDAGTT' A
#
# COMPACT_ATOMS: atom_id res chain seq x y z
N MET A 1 9.49 2.17 -5.08
CA MET A 1 8.99 0.78 -4.97
C MET A 1 7.46 0.82 -4.98
N PHE A 2 6.82 0.09 -5.89
CA PHE A 2 5.37 0.14 -6.13
C PHE A 2 4.56 -0.91 -5.36
N VAL A 3 5.20 -2.01 -4.95
CA VAL A 3 4.57 -3.14 -4.27
C VAL A 3 5.31 -3.43 -2.97
N LEU A 4 4.60 -3.78 -1.91
CA LEU A 4 5.14 -4.31 -0.65
C LEU A 4 4.37 -5.59 -0.28
N THR A 5 5.07 -6.65 0.11
CA THR A 5 4.43 -7.85 0.65
C THR A 5 3.97 -7.63 2.08
N LEU A 6 2.96 -8.36 2.56
CA LEU A 6 2.41 -8.14 3.91
C LEU A 6 3.46 -8.30 5.03
N ASP A 7 4.48 -9.14 4.84
CA ASP A 7 5.61 -9.32 5.77
C ASP A 7 6.59 -8.13 5.79
N GLN A 8 6.65 -7.35 4.69
CA GLN A 8 7.54 -6.19 4.56
C GLN A 8 6.95 -4.89 5.12
N ILE A 9 5.63 -4.81 5.29
CA ILE A 9 4.94 -3.56 5.65
C ILE A 9 5.18 -3.21 7.12
N GLY A 10 5.96 -2.17 7.41
CA GLY A 10 6.20 -1.67 8.78
C GLY A 10 5.23 -0.56 9.20
N GLU A 11 5.39 -0.03 10.43
CA GLU A 11 4.61 1.14 10.89
C GLU A 11 4.89 2.40 10.06
N ASP A 12 6.15 2.57 9.64
CA ASP A 12 6.59 3.70 8.80
C ASP A 12 5.96 3.69 7.40
N ASP A 13 5.38 2.57 6.97
CA ASP A 13 4.75 2.43 5.67
C ASP A 13 3.29 2.91 5.66
N ALA A 14 2.75 3.40 6.78
CA ALA A 14 1.34 3.81 6.90
C ALA A 14 0.88 4.75 5.77
N LEU A 15 1.71 5.74 5.40
CA LEU A 15 1.42 6.69 4.32
C LEU A 15 1.56 6.08 2.91
N ARG A 16 2.32 4.99 2.79
CA ARG A 16 2.60 4.30 1.53
C ARG A 16 1.54 3.24 1.22
N VAL A 17 0.99 2.56 2.21
CA VAL A 17 0.08 1.42 2.03
C VAL A 17 -1.34 1.67 2.53
N GLY A 18 -1.52 2.69 3.37
CA GLY A 18 -2.78 3.01 4.03
C GLY A 18 -3.10 2.09 5.21
N ALA A 19 -4.09 2.51 6.01
CA ALA A 19 -4.41 1.85 7.28
C ALA A 19 -4.87 0.39 7.13
N LYS A 20 -5.55 0.04 6.03
CA LYS A 20 -6.05 -1.34 5.82
C LYS A 20 -4.91 -2.34 5.65
N ALA A 21 -3.97 -2.03 4.75
CA ALA A 21 -2.82 -2.89 4.50
C ALA A 21 -1.92 -2.96 5.73
N LEU A 22 -1.73 -1.84 6.46
CA LEU A 22 -0.99 -1.83 7.72
C LEU A 22 -1.62 -2.76 8.77
N ARG A 23 -2.95 -2.69 8.97
CA ARG A 23 -3.63 -3.59 9.91
C ARG A 23 -3.55 -5.05 9.47
N LEU A 24 -3.72 -5.35 8.18
CA LEU A 24 -3.57 -6.72 7.68
C LEU A 24 -2.16 -7.28 7.93
N ALA A 25 -1.12 -6.47 7.72
CA ALA A 25 0.26 -6.83 8.02
C ALA A 25 0.49 -7.09 9.52
N GLN A 26 -0.13 -6.28 10.39
CA GLN A 26 -0.10 -6.49 11.84
C GLN A 26 -0.78 -7.82 12.24
N LEU A 27 -1.95 -8.13 11.67
CA LEU A 27 -2.65 -9.40 11.91
C LEU A 27 -1.83 -10.61 11.42
N ALA A 28 -1.22 -10.50 10.24
CA ALA A 28 -0.36 -11.56 9.70
C ALA A 28 0.86 -11.81 10.61
N ARG A 29 1.52 -10.74 11.09
CA ARG A 29 2.62 -10.85 12.06
C ARG A 29 2.21 -11.40 13.41
N ALA A 30 0.98 -11.12 13.85
CA ALA A 30 0.43 -11.69 15.07
C ALA A 30 0.08 -13.19 14.94
N GLY A 31 0.32 -13.81 13.78
CA GLY A 31 0.08 -15.22 13.55
C GLY A 31 -1.38 -15.58 13.26
N LEU A 32 -2.24 -14.59 12.99
CA LEU A 32 -3.61 -14.87 12.54
C LEU A 32 -3.58 -15.38 11.09
N PRO A 33 -4.56 -16.21 10.69
CA PRO A 33 -4.64 -16.76 9.34
C PRO A 33 -5.04 -15.68 8.33
N VAL A 34 -4.05 -14.92 7.88
CA VAL A 34 -4.18 -13.94 6.80
C VAL A 34 -3.74 -14.60 5.49
N PRO A 35 -4.57 -14.59 4.44
CA PRO A 35 -4.17 -15.09 3.13
C PRO A 35 -2.90 -14.38 2.62
N PRO A 36 -2.01 -15.08 1.90
CA PRO A 36 -0.83 -14.45 1.31
C PRO A 36 -1.25 -13.34 0.35
N GLY A 37 -0.50 -12.24 0.35
CA GLY A 37 -0.83 -11.07 -0.47
C GLY A 37 0.20 -9.95 -0.40
N PHE A 38 -0.09 -8.90 -1.15
CA PHE A 38 0.73 -7.70 -1.24
C PHE A 38 -0.13 -6.45 -1.36
N CYS A 39 0.46 -5.30 -1.06
CA CYS A 39 -0.14 -3.99 -1.22
C CYS A 39 0.49 -3.24 -2.39
N VAL A 40 -0.33 -2.68 -3.26
CA VAL A 40 0.09 -1.67 -4.24
C VAL A 40 0.11 -0.32 -3.54
N THR A 41 1.29 0.29 -3.46
CA THR A 41 1.53 1.52 -2.70
C THR A 41 0.90 2.75 -3.35
N THR A 42 0.71 3.81 -2.56
CA THR A 42 0.29 5.13 -3.01
C THR A 42 1.25 5.73 -4.04
N ALA A 43 2.54 5.36 -4.02
CA ALA A 43 3.50 5.76 -5.04
C ALA A 43 3.14 5.24 -6.44
N ALA A 44 2.63 4.00 -6.53
CA ALA A 44 2.17 3.42 -7.78
C ALA A 44 0.93 4.15 -8.30
N TYR A 45 0.00 4.49 -7.40
CA TYR A 45 -1.17 5.29 -7.75
C TYR A 45 -0.79 6.68 -8.27
N ARG A 46 0.14 7.39 -7.61
CA ARG A 46 0.63 8.69 -8.09
C ARG A 46 1.30 8.58 -9.46
N ALA A 47 2.15 7.57 -9.65
CA ALA A 47 2.79 7.32 -10.95
C ALA A 47 1.76 7.04 -12.05
N PHE A 48 0.71 6.28 -11.74
CA PHE A 48 -0.41 6.04 -12.66
C PHE A 48 -1.12 7.34 -13.02
N LEU A 49 -1.42 8.22 -12.06
CA LEU A 49 -2.07 9.50 -12.34
C LEU A 49 -1.24 10.35 -13.30
N THR A 50 0.04 10.59 -12.97
CA THR A 50 0.93 11.41 -13.81
C THR A 50 1.16 10.80 -15.19
N ALA A 51 1.30 9.47 -15.29
CA ALA A 51 1.47 8.80 -16.58
C ALA A 51 0.24 8.93 -17.51
N ASN A 52 -0.93 9.20 -16.95
CA ASN A 52 -2.19 9.34 -17.70
C ASN A 52 -2.73 10.78 -17.69
N GLY A 53 -1.99 11.75 -17.13
CA GLY A 53 -2.44 13.14 -17.00
C GLY A 53 -3.69 13.32 -16.12
N LEU A 54 -3.88 12.44 -15.12
CA LEU A 54 -5.04 12.40 -14.22
C LEU A 54 -4.76 13.05 -12.85
N ASP A 55 -3.59 13.65 -12.68
CA ASP A 55 -3.15 14.38 -11.48
C ASP A 55 -3.77 15.79 -11.36
N ALA A 56 -4.45 16.27 -12.40
CA ALA A 56 -5.19 17.53 -12.42
C ALA A 56 -6.65 17.34 -11.95
N GLY A 57 -6.88 17.43 -10.64
CA GLY A 57 -8.18 17.87 -10.13
C GLY A 57 -8.22 19.40 -10.10
N THR A 58 -9.06 20.00 -10.95
CA THR A 58 -9.36 21.45 -11.06
C THR A 58 -8.44 22.29 -11.97
N THR A 59 -8.93 22.53 -13.20
CA THR A 59 -9.13 23.88 -13.74
C THR A 59 -10.45 23.88 -14.51
#